data_AF-A0A2G6KAI0-F1
#
_entry.id   AF-A0A2G6KAI0-F1
#
_cell.length_a   1.000
_cell.length_b   1.000
_cell.length_c   1.000
_cell.angle_alpha   90.00
_cell.angle_beta   90.00
_cell.angle_gamma   90.00
#
_symmetry.space_group_name_H-M   'P 1'
#
loop_
_entity.id
_entity.type
_entity.pdbx_description
1 polymer ?
#
loop_
_entity_poly.entity_id
_entity_poly.type
_entity_poly.pdbx_seq_one_letter_code
_entity_poly.pdbx_strand_id
1 'polypeptide(L)'
;MTLTKIIQHFERKSIPKRDLASTLRQELRHSGITISPRDRIAIAVGSRGIANLPLLVKTTVQWVKAMGGIPFIVPAMGSHGGATAEGQQHVLKNYGIVEEIVGAPICSSMDVIELPSEHVTNRVMDG
;
A
#
# COMPACT_ATOMS: atom_id res chain seq x y z
N MET A 1 5.22 -12.72 -45.47
CA MET A 1 4.66 -12.30 -44.17
C MET A 1 5.28 -10.96 -43.84
N THR A 2 4.50 -9.89 -43.77
CA THR A 2 5.03 -8.52 -43.63
C THR A 2 4.71 -8.01 -42.23
N LEU A 3 5.74 -7.75 -41.43
CA LEU A 3 5.57 -7.19 -40.08
C LEU A 3 5.35 -5.69 -40.20
N THR A 4 4.25 -5.20 -39.64
CA THR A 4 3.96 -3.76 -39.56
C THR A 4 4.49 -3.23 -38.24
N LYS A 5 5.36 -2.21 -38.29
CA LYS A 5 5.89 -1.57 -37.09
C LYS A 5 4.79 -0.71 -36.46
N ILE A 6 4.29 -1.12 -35.30
CA ILE A 6 3.40 -0.31 -34.46
C ILE A 6 4.27 0.51 -33.52
N ILE A 7 4.09 1.83 -33.52
CA ILE A 7 4.74 2.76 -32.58
C ILE A 7 3.65 3.34 -31.70
N GLN A 8 3.76 3.12 -30.39
CA GLN A 8 2.81 3.63 -29.41
C GLN A 8 3.47 4.72 -28.56
N HIS A 9 2.87 5.91 -28.57
CA HIS A 9 3.26 7.02 -27.70
C HIS A 9 2.30 7.06 -26.52
N PHE A 10 2.85 6.87 -25.31
CA PHE A 10 2.09 7.05 -24.07
C PHE A 10 2.44 8.40 -23.47
N GLU A 11 1.43 9.12 -22.95
CA GLU A 11 1.69 10.27 -22.10
C GLU A 11 2.50 9.84 -20.88
N ARG A 12 3.63 10.51 -20.63
CA ARG A 12 4.51 10.26 -19.46
C ARG A 12 4.34 11.34 -18.40
N LYS A 13 3.10 11.61 -18.00
CA LYS A 13 2.83 12.49 -16.86
C LYS A 13 3.51 11.89 -15.62
N SER A 14 4.29 12.69 -14.92
CA SER A 14 5.00 12.27 -13.73
C SER A 14 5.12 13.42 -12.74
N ILE A 15 5.19 13.08 -11.47
CA ILE A 15 5.49 14.02 -10.40
C ILE A 15 7.01 13.96 -10.16
N PRO A 16 7.73 15.08 -10.19
CA PRO A 16 9.15 15.08 -9.87
C PRO A 16 9.42 14.50 -8.48
N LYS A 17 10.50 13.73 -8.33
CA LYS A 17 10.79 13.02 -7.07
C LYS A 17 10.85 13.96 -5.85
N ARG A 18 11.37 15.18 -6.03
CA ARG A 18 11.45 16.22 -4.99
C ARG A 18 10.07 16.68 -4.48
N ASP A 19 9.04 16.56 -5.31
CA ASP A 19 7.68 17.04 -5.04
C ASP A 19 6.73 15.91 -4.61
N LEU A 20 7.18 14.64 -4.64
CA LEU A 20 6.34 13.48 -4.31
C LEU A 20 5.77 13.53 -2.90
N ALA A 21 6.60 13.84 -1.91
CA ALA A 21 6.18 13.82 -0.50
C ALA A 21 5.20 14.96 -0.17
N SER A 22 5.40 16.15 -0.74
CA SER A 22 4.46 17.28 -0.59
C SER A 22 3.14 16.99 -1.28
N THR A 23 3.19 16.47 -2.52
CA THR A 23 2.01 16.10 -3.29
C THR A 23 1.21 15.02 -2.57
N LEU A 24 1.84 13.95 -2.10
CA LEU A 24 1.16 12.90 -1.35
C LEU A 24 0.48 13.43 -0.08
N ARG A 25 1.15 14.29 0.69
CA ARG A 25 0.53 14.92 1.87
C ARG A 25 -0.65 15.81 1.51
N GLN A 26 -0.57 16.50 0.37
CA GLN A 26 -1.67 17.29 -0.15
C GLN A 26 -2.86 16.38 -0.49
N GLU A 27 -2.66 15.32 -1.25
CA GLU A 27 -3.72 14.36 -1.61
C GLU A 27 -4.35 13.71 -0.37
N LEU A 28 -3.53 13.30 0.61
CA LEU A 28 -4.03 12.75 1.87
C LEU A 28 -4.91 13.74 2.64
N ARG A 29 -4.57 15.04 2.64
CA ARG A 29 -5.43 16.08 3.23
C ARG A 29 -6.72 16.28 2.44
N HIS A 30 -6.65 16.29 1.11
CA HIS A 30 -7.82 16.45 0.25
C HIS A 30 -8.78 15.26 0.31
N SER A 31 -8.29 14.08 0.69
CA SER A 31 -9.14 12.89 0.87
C SER A 31 -10.21 13.03 1.96
N GLY A 32 -10.04 13.99 2.89
CA GLY A 32 -10.97 14.20 4.01
C GLY A 32 -10.91 13.12 5.09
N ILE A 33 -9.95 12.18 5.02
CA ILE A 33 -9.77 11.15 6.04
C ILE A 33 -9.45 11.79 7.40
N THR A 34 -10.23 11.44 8.41
CA THR A 34 -10.02 11.82 9.80
C THR A 34 -9.41 10.66 10.57
N ILE A 35 -8.37 10.93 11.36
CA ILE A 35 -7.75 9.95 12.26
C ILE A 35 -7.84 10.50 13.69
N SER A 36 -8.39 9.71 14.59
CA SER A 36 -8.47 10.08 16.01
C SER A 36 -7.15 9.73 16.71
N PRO A 37 -6.78 10.48 17.77
CA PRO A 37 -5.63 10.12 18.57
C PRO A 37 -5.71 8.67 19.07
N ARG A 38 -4.61 7.93 18.92
CA ARG A 38 -4.45 6.50 19.28
C ARG A 38 -5.14 5.50 18.37
N ASP A 39 -5.80 5.92 17.29
CA ASP A 39 -6.32 4.97 16.30
C ASP A 39 -5.20 4.11 15.74
N ARG A 40 -5.42 2.79 15.69
CA ARG A 40 -4.48 1.86 15.06
C ARG A 40 -4.80 1.78 13.58
N ILE A 41 -3.87 2.24 12.75
CA ILE A 41 -4.11 2.42 11.31
C ILE A 41 -3.26 1.44 10.52
N ALA A 42 -3.92 0.49 9.87
CA ALA A 42 -3.30 -0.43 8.93
C ALA A 42 -3.01 0.31 7.61
N ILE A 43 -1.76 0.31 7.17
CA ILE A 43 -1.34 0.81 5.86
C ILE A 43 -1.04 -0.41 4.98
N ALA A 44 -1.93 -0.66 4.03
CA ALA A 44 -1.81 -1.78 3.09
C ALA A 44 -0.73 -1.50 2.04
N VAL A 45 0.24 -2.41 1.91
CA VAL A 45 1.32 -2.30 0.92
C VAL A 45 1.31 -3.52 0.01
N GLY A 46 1.14 -3.27 -1.29
CA GLY A 46 1.13 -4.29 -2.34
C GLY A 46 2.47 -4.45 -3.06
N SER A 47 2.57 -5.44 -3.95
CA SER A 47 3.75 -5.74 -4.78
C SER A 47 3.70 -5.12 -6.18
N ARG A 48 2.60 -4.45 -6.54
CA ARG A 48 2.48 -3.82 -7.87
C ARG A 48 3.47 -2.65 -7.97
N GLY A 49 4.13 -2.54 -9.13
CA GLY A 49 5.26 -1.63 -9.36
C GLY A 49 4.92 -0.14 -9.23
N ILE A 50 4.93 0.37 -8.01
CA ILE A 50 4.81 1.80 -7.69
C ILE A 50 6.22 2.36 -7.53
N ALA A 51 6.56 3.37 -8.34
CA ALA A 51 7.86 4.03 -8.25
C ALA A 51 8.01 4.76 -6.90
N ASN A 52 9.20 4.66 -6.29
CA ASN A 52 9.52 5.30 -5.01
C ASN A 52 8.65 4.82 -3.83
N LEU A 53 8.19 3.56 -3.85
CA LEU A 53 7.33 2.98 -2.81
C LEU A 53 7.82 3.23 -1.36
N PRO A 54 9.11 3.09 -1.02
CA PRO A 54 9.59 3.38 0.34
C PRO A 54 9.33 4.82 0.79
N LEU A 55 9.52 5.80 -0.11
CA LEU A 55 9.27 7.20 0.20
C LEU A 55 7.78 7.46 0.43
N LEU A 56 6.92 6.87 -0.39
CA LEU A 56 5.47 7.04 -0.28
C LEU A 56 4.96 6.41 1.02
N VAL A 57 5.34 5.16 1.31
CA VAL A 57 4.96 4.46 2.54
C VAL A 57 5.44 5.22 3.78
N LYS A 58 6.71 5.65 3.81
CA LYS A 58 7.27 6.46 4.90
C LYS A 58 6.47 7.76 5.09
N THR A 59 6.13 8.44 4.00
CA THR A 59 5.37 9.70 4.04
C THR A 59 3.97 9.48 4.60
N THR A 60 3.29 8.39 4.21
CA THR A 60 1.98 8.01 4.75
C THR A 60 2.08 7.68 6.25
N VAL A 61 3.08 6.91 6.68
CA VAL A 61 3.34 6.61 8.11
C VAL A 61 3.52 7.90 8.91
N GLN A 62 4.34 8.83 8.41
CA GLN A 62 4.57 10.12 9.07
C GLN A 62 3.29 10.95 9.16
N TRP A 63 2.47 10.95 8.11
CA TRP A 63 1.20 11.67 8.09
C TRP A 63 0.21 11.11 9.11
N VAL A 64 0.07 9.78 9.21
CA VAL A 64 -0.77 9.12 10.23
C VAL A 64 -0.29 9.49 11.64
N LYS A 65 1.02 9.41 11.91
CA LYS A 65 1.62 9.80 13.20
C LYS A 65 1.35 11.26 13.54
N ALA A 66 1.44 12.16 12.55
CA ALA A 66 1.18 13.58 12.74
C ALA A 66 -0.26 13.89 13.15
N MET A 67 -1.22 13.01 12.86
CA MET A 67 -2.60 13.10 13.33
C MET A 67 -2.85 12.37 14.66
N GLY A 68 -1.81 11.81 15.28
CA GLY A 68 -1.91 11.09 16.55
C GLY A 68 -2.26 9.61 16.42
N GLY A 69 -2.34 9.07 15.20
CA GLY A 69 -2.56 7.64 14.95
C GLY A 69 -1.31 6.79 15.20
N ILE A 70 -1.53 5.48 15.31
CA ILE A 70 -0.52 4.43 15.51
C ILE A 70 -0.47 3.57 14.24
N PRO A 71 0.40 3.90 13.26
CA PRO A 71 0.44 3.16 12.00
C PRO A 71 1.15 1.81 12.14
N PHE A 72 0.70 0.84 11.35
CA PHE A 72 1.40 -0.42 11.10
C PHE A 72 1.19 -0.85 9.64
N ILE A 73 2.14 -1.58 9.09
CA ILE A 73 2.13 -2.03 7.70
C ILE A 73 1.51 -3.42 7.62
N VAL A 74 0.59 -3.63 6.68
CA VAL A 74 0.07 -4.95 6.34
C VAL A 74 0.40 -5.29 4.87
N PRO A 75 1.01 -6.45 4.59
CA PRO A 75 1.17 -6.93 3.23
C PRO A 75 -0.20 -7.20 2.58
N ALA A 76 -0.51 -6.54 1.47
CA ALA A 76 -1.78 -6.68 0.75
C ALA A 76 -1.55 -7.24 -0.67
N MET A 77 -1.05 -8.48 -0.73
CA MET A 77 -0.42 -9.01 -1.95
C MET A 77 -0.97 -10.37 -2.42
N GLY A 78 -1.87 -10.99 -1.67
CA GLY A 78 -2.45 -12.30 -2.01
C GLY A 78 -1.39 -13.41 -2.00
N SER A 79 -1.32 -14.19 -3.09
CA SER A 79 -0.43 -15.36 -3.22
C SER A 79 1.07 -15.04 -3.36
N HIS A 80 1.45 -13.77 -3.52
CA HIS A 80 2.86 -13.39 -3.57
C HIS A 80 3.60 -13.81 -2.30
N GLY A 81 4.88 -14.18 -2.42
CA GLY A 81 5.64 -14.72 -1.30
C GLY A 81 5.12 -16.08 -0.82
N GLY A 82 4.41 -16.83 -1.69
CA GLY A 82 3.89 -18.16 -1.35
C GLY A 82 2.75 -18.14 -0.34
N ALA A 83 2.10 -16.99 -0.13
CA ALA A 83 1.06 -16.79 0.89
C ALA A 83 1.53 -17.15 2.32
N THR A 84 2.82 -17.00 2.62
CA THR A 84 3.36 -17.14 3.97
C THR A 84 3.73 -15.79 4.55
N ALA A 85 3.72 -15.69 5.88
CA ALA A 85 4.11 -14.47 6.58
C ALA A 85 5.55 -14.05 6.23
N GLU A 86 6.49 -15.00 6.27
CA GLU A 86 7.91 -14.78 5.98
C GLU A 86 8.14 -14.41 4.52
N GLY A 87 7.44 -15.09 3.60
CA GLY A 87 7.56 -14.82 2.18
C GLY A 87 7.03 -13.43 1.81
N GLN A 88 5.91 -13.00 2.40
CA GLN A 88 5.40 -11.65 2.21
C GLN A 88 6.33 -10.59 2.79
N GLN A 89 6.91 -10.80 3.98
CA GLN A 89 7.95 -9.92 4.53
C GLN A 89 9.17 -9.82 3.61
N HIS A 90 9.64 -10.95 3.08
CA HIS A 90 10.79 -10.97 2.18
C HIS A 90 10.53 -10.15 0.91
N VAL A 91 9.33 -10.29 0.33
CA VAL A 91 8.95 -9.50 -0.84
C VAL A 91 8.90 -8.00 -0.52
N LEU A 92 8.30 -7.59 0.60
CA LEU A 92 8.30 -6.19 1.03
C LEU A 92 9.72 -5.64 1.23
N LYS A 93 10.60 -6.44 1.84
CA LYS A 93 12.02 -6.08 2.01
C LYS A 93 12.71 -5.82 0.68
N ASN A 94 12.44 -6.64 -0.36
CA ASN A 94 12.99 -6.45 -1.70
C ASN A 94 12.47 -5.17 -2.39
N TYR A 95 11.31 -4.65 -1.96
CA TYR A 95 10.82 -3.32 -2.38
C TYR A 95 11.36 -2.16 -1.54
N GLY A 96 12.28 -2.43 -0.59
CA GLY A 96 12.85 -1.44 0.32
C GLY A 96 11.91 -1.06 1.47
N ILE A 97 10.90 -1.89 1.75
CA ILE A 97 9.97 -1.72 2.86
C ILE A 97 10.46 -2.54 4.05
N VAL A 98 11.20 -1.86 4.94
CA VAL A 98 11.64 -2.40 6.22
C VAL A 98 11.30 -1.39 7.32
N GLU A 99 11.08 -1.87 8.54
CA GLU A 99 10.55 -1.07 9.65
C GLU A 99 11.40 0.16 9.95
N GLU A 100 12.72 0.07 9.85
CA GLU A 100 13.66 1.15 10.11
C GLU A 100 13.56 2.28 9.08
N ILE A 101 13.25 1.93 7.82
CA ILE A 101 13.12 2.89 6.73
C ILE A 101 11.77 3.60 6.80
N VAL A 102 10.69 2.83 6.96
CA VAL A 102 9.32 3.36 6.93
C VAL A 102 8.87 3.93 8.28
N GLY A 103 9.50 3.50 9.36
CA GLY A 103 9.26 3.96 10.72
C GLY A 103 7.98 3.40 11.35
N ALA A 104 7.52 2.22 10.94
CA ALA A 104 6.33 1.56 11.47
C ALA A 104 6.52 0.03 11.45
N PRO A 105 5.91 -0.71 12.39
CA PRO A 105 6.00 -2.17 12.43
C PRO A 105 5.32 -2.81 11.21
N ILE A 106 5.84 -3.95 10.76
CA ILE A 106 5.27 -4.77 9.68
C ILE A 106 4.55 -5.97 10.31
N CYS A 107 3.22 -6.02 10.16
CA CYS A 107 2.37 -7.09 10.64
C CYS A 107 1.98 -7.98 9.45
N SER A 108 2.65 -9.12 9.28
CA SER A 108 2.47 -10.05 8.16
C SER A 108 1.69 -11.31 8.51
N SER A 109 0.84 -11.28 9.55
CA SER A 109 0.05 -12.47 9.93
C SER A 109 -0.85 -12.90 8.76
N MET A 110 -0.95 -14.21 8.57
CA MET A 110 -1.85 -14.87 7.62
C MET A 110 -3.15 -15.35 8.27
N ASP A 111 -3.33 -15.09 9.57
CA ASP A 111 -4.54 -15.47 10.29
C ASP A 111 -5.74 -14.71 9.73
N VAL A 112 -6.81 -15.45 9.47
CA VAL A 112 -8.07 -14.90 8.95
C VAL A 112 -9.21 -15.18 9.92
N ILE A 113 -10.17 -14.27 9.94
CA ILE A 113 -11.48 -14.49 10.55
C ILE A 113 -12.53 -14.44 9.45
N GLU A 114 -13.51 -15.32 9.52
CA GLU A 114 -14.67 -15.27 8.63
C GLU A 114 -15.58 -14.12 9.09
N LEU A 115 -15.93 -13.23 8.16
CA LEU A 115 -16.84 -12.11 8.45
C LEU A 115 -18.30 -12.56 8.19
N PRO A 116 -19.27 -12.14 9.03
CA PRO A 116 -20.68 -12.44 8.82
C PRO A 116 -21.16 -11.98 7.44
N SER A 117 -21.94 -12.82 6.79
CA SER A 117 -22.33 -12.62 5.38
C SER A 117 -23.83 -12.30 5.20
N GLU A 118 -24.55 -12.13 6.31
CA GLU A 118 -25.99 -11.94 6.44
C GLU A 118 -26.51 -10.57 5.94
N HIS A 119 -25.64 -9.58 5.78
CA HIS A 119 -25.99 -8.25 5.26
C HIS A 119 -25.14 -7.80 4.07
N VAL A 120 -24.33 -8.69 3.48
CA VAL A 120 -23.49 -8.36 2.32
C VAL A 120 -24.34 -8.45 1.05
N THR A 121 -24.80 -7.29 0.57
CA THR A 121 -25.70 -7.20 -0.60
C THR A 121 -25.02 -7.49 -1.94
N ASN A 122 -23.68 -7.48 -1.99
CA ASN A 122 -22.88 -7.73 -3.19
C ASN A 122 -21.99 -8.97 -3.01
N ARG A 123 -22.58 -10.17 -2.98
CA ARG A 123 -21.81 -11.41 -3.10
C ARG A 123 -21.41 -11.63 -4.56
N VAL A 124 -20.12 -11.84 -4.79
CA VAL A 124 -19.54 -12.12 -6.12
C VAL A 124 -19.36 -13.63 -6.33
N MET A 125 -19.41 -14.43 -5.26
CA MET A 125 -19.33 -15.89 -5.32
C MET A 125 -20.41 -16.46 -4.39
N ASP A 126 -21.32 -17.25 -4.96
CA ASP A 126 -22.18 -18.13 -4.21
C ASP A 126 -21.35 -19.37 -3.85
N GLY A 127 -21.30 -19.69 -2.56
CA GLY A 127 -20.61 -20.88 -2.06
C GLY A 127 -21.31 -22.16 -2.48
#